data_AF-A0AA87IIU6-F1
#
_entry.id   AF-A0AA87IIU6-F1
#
_cell.length_a   1.000
_cell.length_b   1.000
_cell.length_c   1.000
_cell.angle_alpha   90.00
_cell.angle_beta   90.00
_cell.angle_gamma   90.00
#
_symmetry.space_group_name_H-M   'P 1'
#
loop_
_entity.id
_entity.type
_entity.pdbx_description
1 polymer ?
#
loop_
_entity_poly.entity_id
_entity_poly.type
_entity_poly.pdbx_seq_one_letter_code
_entity_poly.pdbx_strand_id
1 'polypeptide(L)'
;MNQLKNQQGYALLLTLGIVVILTILGASLLMLTSNGASKNEVRQDITRSSDLSQKGIDLVTTQVNSELISFLGENGRPRTEFTFQLERILNKYMCTESSSIPIQGETGTYKACIESYVDTVDSENLVNPLKKLVTFKSIGTAGDANREMFSKIEIGAATAPEALRYAIGTNIDTIDGLQNGEGNLLMHGGVEIKGDLKVDGNIVTSTNGYALLGGDQWIPSLAPSTLPLEGAKTARLFLGKNSYTFDEKTNYANHIIRSNFSTSTYSLKTNIADLFRPGNAPTLVSREPVQSPIAITDQKKNFEYGNSSNVTVLNAGSNYTIADKSLSSSKVYLYHDFNGRYCYSQDWWGNCTNYSNVQRFYSETGTYTFTGTNSFKQASTKGSIKMVATDIKFTNGLYVEGDLSIGNNSTSYDVNRYSPVTIDGPIYVNGDLDIQGADLKSNALIYVNGEVNISHSRVNGKVLPNKKQGSLIVLSKGNIKISNNSVNYDDPSYIKGFFYSEKDFEMFGVGSNMKIDGGISARKIVLNAIRGRAKDDPFSGSYKIPGRNDYFEGVAEQNKRNSRLQVIYDLEIISTYSDLKQQEPVIYTVDPPTEKERDY
;
A
#
# COMPACT_ATOMS: atom_id res chain seq x y z
N MET A 1 -52.72 91.30 -9.85
CA MET A 1 -51.91 90.35 -10.65
C MET A 1 -50.49 90.91 -10.81
N ASN A 2 -49.75 91.06 -9.70
CA ASN A 2 -48.51 91.85 -9.61
C ASN A 2 -47.30 91.06 -9.11
N GLN A 3 -47.22 89.75 -9.40
CA GLN A 3 -46.12 88.89 -8.90
C GLN A 3 -45.29 88.18 -10.00
N LEU A 4 -45.53 88.44 -11.29
CA LEU A 4 -44.83 87.73 -12.38
C LEU A 4 -43.68 88.53 -13.05
N LYS A 5 -43.38 89.74 -12.58
CA LYS A 5 -42.33 90.60 -13.19
C LYS A 5 -40.98 90.61 -12.47
N ASN A 6 -40.70 89.64 -11.58
CA ASN A 6 -39.44 89.63 -10.81
C ASN A 6 -38.66 88.29 -10.85
N GLN A 7 -38.81 87.48 -11.92
CA GLN A 7 -38.16 86.16 -12.04
C GLN A 7 -37.09 86.07 -13.15
N GLN A 8 -36.69 87.18 -13.79
CA GLN A 8 -35.69 87.16 -14.87
C GLN A 8 -34.22 87.01 -14.39
N GLY A 9 -33.95 87.13 -13.08
CA GLY A 9 -32.61 86.92 -12.50
C GLY A 9 -32.36 85.51 -11.92
N TYR A 10 -33.41 84.78 -11.54
CA TYR A 10 -33.28 83.48 -10.88
C TYR A 10 -33.03 82.31 -11.84
N ALA A 11 -33.46 82.42 -13.10
CA ALA A 11 -33.26 81.36 -14.10
C ALA A 11 -31.77 81.14 -14.43
N LEU A 12 -30.99 82.22 -14.52
CA LEU A 12 -29.53 82.16 -14.73
C LEU A 12 -28.81 81.54 -13.52
N LEU A 13 -29.22 81.93 -12.31
CA LEU A 13 -28.66 81.40 -11.06
C LEU A 13 -28.96 79.91 -10.87
N LEU A 14 -30.15 79.46 -11.30
CA LEU A 14 -30.56 78.06 -11.26
C LEU A 14 -29.80 77.22 -12.30
N THR A 15 -29.63 77.70 -13.53
CA THR A 15 -28.81 76.99 -14.53
C THR A 15 -27.34 76.94 -14.12
N LEU A 16 -26.77 78.02 -13.58
CA LEU A 16 -25.39 78.02 -13.09
C LEU A 16 -25.23 77.06 -11.90
N GLY A 17 -26.21 77.03 -10.97
CA GLY A 17 -26.24 76.08 -9.87
C GLY A 17 -26.33 74.63 -10.33
N ILE A 18 -27.18 74.32 -11.33
CA ILE A 18 -27.29 72.98 -11.92
C ILE A 18 -25.98 72.58 -12.61
N VAL A 19 -25.33 73.48 -13.35
CA VAL A 19 -24.03 73.21 -14.00
C VAL A 19 -22.93 72.93 -12.97
N VAL A 20 -22.90 73.67 -11.86
CA VAL A 20 -21.95 73.44 -10.75
C VAL A 20 -22.20 72.08 -10.09
N ILE A 21 -23.46 71.73 -9.82
CA ILE A 21 -23.80 70.42 -9.23
C ILE A 21 -23.41 69.28 -10.19
N LEU A 22 -23.70 69.42 -11.49
CA LEU A 22 -23.33 68.42 -12.51
C LEU A 22 -21.82 68.27 -12.67
N THR A 23 -21.05 69.37 -12.57
CA THR A 23 -19.58 69.30 -12.62
C THR A 23 -18.99 68.66 -11.36
N ILE A 24 -19.53 68.95 -10.17
CA ILE A 24 -19.11 68.28 -8.93
C ILE A 24 -19.42 66.78 -8.98
N LEU A 25 -20.62 66.41 -9.44
CA LEU A 25 -21.00 65.00 -9.62
C LEU A 25 -20.13 64.30 -10.67
N GLY A 26 -19.87 64.96 -11.80
CA GLY A 26 -19.00 64.44 -12.86
C GLY A 26 -17.56 64.23 -12.39
N ALA A 27 -16.98 65.20 -11.68
CA ALA A 27 -15.64 65.09 -11.10
C ALA A 27 -15.57 63.98 -10.02
N SER A 28 -16.61 63.86 -9.19
CA SER A 28 -16.70 62.82 -8.16
C SER A 28 -16.75 61.42 -8.77
N LEU A 29 -17.52 61.24 -9.86
CA LEU A 29 -17.60 59.96 -10.56
C LEU A 29 -16.27 59.59 -11.23
N LEU A 30 -15.59 60.55 -11.86
CA LEU A 30 -14.26 60.33 -12.45
C LEU A 30 -13.23 59.96 -11.39
N MET A 31 -13.25 60.62 -10.23
CA MET A 31 -12.36 60.32 -9.11
C MET A 31 -12.62 58.91 -8.52
N LEU A 32 -13.89 58.52 -8.35
CA LEU A 32 -14.27 57.17 -7.93
C LEU A 32 -13.82 56.11 -8.95
N THR A 33 -13.97 56.40 -10.23
CA THR A 33 -13.56 55.48 -11.32
C THR A 33 -12.05 55.33 -11.37
N SER A 34 -11.29 56.43 -11.24
CA SER A 34 -9.82 56.42 -11.21
C SER A 34 -9.29 55.67 -9.99
N ASN A 35 -9.88 55.89 -8.81
CA ASN A 35 -9.52 55.17 -7.59
C ASN A 35 -9.88 53.68 -7.70
N GLY A 36 -11.01 53.35 -8.33
CA GLY A 36 -11.40 51.97 -8.62
C GLY A 36 -10.41 51.26 -9.56
N ALA A 37 -9.97 51.94 -10.62
CA ALA A 37 -8.98 51.41 -11.56
C ALA A 37 -7.63 51.16 -10.87
N SER A 38 -7.08 52.14 -10.14
CA SER A 38 -5.81 51.99 -9.42
C SER A 38 -5.87 50.90 -8.33
N LYS A 39 -6.99 50.80 -7.60
CA LYS A 39 -7.18 49.72 -6.60
C LYS A 39 -7.22 48.33 -7.24
N ASN A 40 -7.79 48.21 -8.44
CA ASN A 40 -7.81 46.96 -9.18
C ASN A 40 -6.44 46.59 -9.72
N GLU A 41 -5.67 47.56 -10.23
CA GLU A 41 -4.29 47.37 -10.68
C GLU A 41 -3.39 46.87 -9.54
N VAL A 42 -3.44 47.53 -8.37
CA VAL A 42 -2.69 47.09 -7.17
C VAL A 42 -3.12 45.68 -6.73
N ARG A 43 -4.42 45.35 -6.76
CA ARG A 43 -4.89 43.99 -6.45
C ARG A 43 -4.40 42.95 -7.45
N GLN A 44 -4.34 43.32 -8.72
CA GLN A 44 -3.86 42.46 -9.79
C GLN A 44 -2.36 42.18 -9.62
N ASP A 45 -1.55 43.20 -9.31
CA ASP A 45 -0.12 43.05 -9.10
C ASP A 45 0.21 42.26 -7.83
N ILE A 46 -0.58 42.42 -6.76
CA ILE A 46 -0.49 41.56 -5.57
C ILE A 46 -0.79 40.10 -5.91
N THR A 47 -1.83 39.86 -6.73
CA THR A 47 -2.20 38.49 -7.13
C THR A 47 -1.12 37.88 -8.02
N ARG A 48 -0.58 38.66 -8.97
CA ARG A 48 0.48 38.23 -9.89
C ARG A 48 1.79 37.95 -9.18
N SER A 49 2.22 38.82 -8.25
CA SER A 49 3.44 38.60 -7.46
C SER A 49 3.33 37.33 -6.61
N SER A 50 2.15 37.02 -6.07
CA SER A 50 1.90 35.74 -5.37
C SER A 50 1.93 34.51 -6.28
N ASP A 51 1.42 34.61 -7.52
CA ASP A 51 1.48 33.51 -8.50
C ASP A 51 2.93 33.27 -8.96
N LEU A 52 3.70 34.34 -9.13
CA LEU A 52 5.12 34.29 -9.49
C LEU A 52 5.97 33.68 -8.36
N SER A 53 5.69 33.98 -7.09
CA SER A 53 6.38 33.35 -5.97
C SER A 53 6.08 31.85 -5.88
N GLN A 54 4.84 31.44 -6.14
CA GLN A 54 4.47 30.02 -6.21
C GLN A 54 5.26 29.29 -7.31
N LYS A 55 5.29 29.86 -8.52
CA LYS A 55 6.06 29.31 -9.65
C LYS A 55 7.54 29.16 -9.33
N GLY A 56 8.10 30.08 -8.55
CA GLY A 56 9.48 29.97 -8.07
C GLY A 56 9.71 28.74 -7.20
N ILE A 57 8.82 28.48 -6.25
CA ILE A 57 8.90 27.29 -5.37
C ILE A 57 8.71 26.01 -6.20
N ASP A 58 7.72 25.97 -7.09
CA ASP A 58 7.44 24.80 -7.93
C ASP A 58 8.63 24.46 -8.83
N LEU A 59 9.29 25.48 -9.40
CA LEU A 59 10.45 25.28 -10.26
C LEU A 59 11.64 24.68 -9.49
N VAL A 60 12.05 25.30 -8.37
CA VAL A 60 13.20 24.80 -7.59
C VAL A 60 12.92 23.41 -7.04
N THR A 61 11.70 23.18 -6.57
CA THR A 61 11.25 21.86 -6.11
C THR A 61 11.35 20.81 -7.23
N THR A 62 10.91 21.14 -8.44
CA THR A 62 11.00 20.26 -9.61
C THR A 62 12.45 20.00 -10.02
N GLN A 63 13.31 21.02 -9.99
CA GLN A 63 14.74 20.88 -10.32
C GLN A 63 15.48 19.99 -9.32
N VAL A 64 15.28 20.22 -8.02
CA VAL A 64 15.84 19.38 -6.95
C VAL A 64 15.39 17.92 -7.14
N ASN A 65 14.10 17.70 -7.37
CA ASN A 65 13.57 16.35 -7.58
C ASN A 65 14.13 15.69 -8.84
N SER A 66 14.24 16.43 -9.95
CA SER A 66 14.81 15.92 -11.21
C SER A 66 16.29 15.55 -11.09
N GLU A 67 17.10 16.32 -10.35
CA GLU A 67 18.52 15.99 -10.12
C GLU A 67 18.67 14.74 -9.26
N LEU A 68 17.80 14.56 -8.24
CA LEU A 68 17.77 13.36 -7.43
C LEU A 68 17.39 12.12 -8.26
N ILE A 69 16.36 12.21 -9.11
CA ILE A 69 15.95 11.12 -10.01
C ILE A 69 17.10 10.76 -10.97
N SER A 70 17.76 11.77 -11.55
CA SER A 70 18.90 11.54 -12.44
C SER A 70 20.08 10.88 -11.73
N PHE A 71 20.29 11.14 -10.44
CA PHE A 71 21.36 10.53 -9.66
C PHE A 71 21.10 9.03 -9.39
N LEU A 72 19.84 8.66 -9.10
CA LEU A 72 19.46 7.29 -8.81
C LEU A 72 19.66 6.36 -10.02
N GLY A 73 19.21 6.77 -11.21
CA GLY A 73 19.25 5.95 -12.42
C GLY A 73 18.47 4.63 -12.29
N GLU A 74 18.59 3.74 -13.27
CA GLU A 74 17.83 2.46 -13.31
C GLU A 74 18.24 1.46 -12.20
N ASN A 75 19.49 1.52 -11.75
CA ASN A 75 20.06 0.56 -10.81
C ASN A 75 19.92 0.97 -9.33
N GLY A 76 19.42 2.18 -9.07
CA GLY A 76 19.38 2.75 -7.72
C GLY A 76 20.77 2.99 -7.11
N ARG A 77 20.79 3.55 -5.88
CA ARG A 77 22.01 3.93 -5.17
C ARG A 77 21.97 3.53 -3.69
N PRO A 78 23.09 3.10 -3.07
CA PRO A 78 23.14 2.82 -1.63
C PRO A 78 22.68 4.01 -0.78
N ARG A 79 22.07 3.72 0.38
CA ARG A 79 21.57 4.72 1.33
C ARG A 79 22.60 5.79 1.67
N THR A 80 23.83 5.41 1.99
CA THR A 80 24.91 6.36 2.35
C THR A 80 25.26 7.30 1.19
N GLU A 81 25.28 6.79 -0.04
CA GLU A 81 25.52 7.59 -1.24
C GLU A 81 24.35 8.54 -1.51
N PHE A 82 23.11 8.06 -1.35
CA PHE A 82 21.92 8.89 -1.51
C PHE A 82 21.87 10.04 -0.50
N THR A 83 22.10 9.79 0.79
CA THR A 83 22.04 10.86 1.81
C THR A 83 23.06 11.95 1.54
N PHE A 84 24.29 11.55 1.14
CA PHE A 84 25.34 12.50 0.78
C PHE A 84 24.96 13.35 -0.45
N GLN A 85 24.36 12.72 -1.46
CA GLN A 85 23.95 13.40 -2.70
C GLN A 85 22.74 14.30 -2.51
N LEU A 86 21.78 13.90 -1.67
CA LEU A 86 20.65 14.73 -1.28
C LEU A 86 21.13 16.04 -0.65
N GLU A 87 22.03 15.96 0.34
CA GLU A 87 22.59 17.15 0.96
C GLU A 87 23.40 18.01 -0.02
N ARG A 88 24.16 17.39 -0.93
CA ARG A 88 24.90 18.11 -1.97
C ARG A 88 23.98 18.88 -2.91
N ILE A 89 22.87 18.28 -3.33
CA ILE A 89 21.86 18.91 -4.19
C ILE A 89 21.15 20.03 -3.41
N LEU A 90 20.68 19.80 -2.19
CA LEU A 90 20.02 20.83 -1.39
C LEU A 90 20.96 22.03 -1.14
N ASN A 91 22.23 21.78 -0.81
CA ASN A 91 23.24 22.82 -0.58
C ASN A 91 23.51 23.67 -1.84
N LYS A 92 23.37 23.12 -3.05
CA LYS A 92 23.50 23.87 -4.31
C LYS A 92 22.43 24.94 -4.47
N TYR A 93 21.23 24.72 -3.92
CA TYR A 93 20.08 25.62 -4.02
C TYR A 93 19.86 26.49 -2.78
N MET A 94 20.77 26.46 -1.80
CA MET A 94 20.69 27.31 -0.60
C MET A 94 20.76 28.79 -0.97
N CYS A 95 20.02 29.63 -0.25
CA CYS A 95 20.03 31.07 -0.43
C CYS A 95 21.44 31.65 -0.18
N THR A 96 22.05 32.20 -1.23
CA THR A 96 23.33 32.93 -1.24
C THR A 96 23.15 34.20 -2.09
N GLU A 97 24.08 35.15 -2.00
CA GLU A 97 24.00 36.40 -2.78
C GLU A 97 23.96 36.18 -4.31
N SER A 98 24.42 35.01 -4.79
CA SER A 98 24.55 34.64 -6.20
C SER A 98 23.57 33.55 -6.70
N SER A 99 22.78 32.91 -5.83
CA SER A 99 21.92 31.75 -6.19
C SER A 99 20.47 32.10 -6.55
N SER A 100 20.12 33.38 -6.61
CA SER A 100 18.84 33.80 -7.17
C SER A 100 18.97 34.11 -8.65
N ILE A 101 18.86 33.11 -9.52
CA ILE A 101 18.75 33.34 -10.97
C ILE A 101 17.39 34.02 -11.21
N PRO A 102 17.33 35.31 -11.59
CA PRO A 102 16.06 35.93 -11.91
C PRO A 102 15.57 35.33 -13.22
N ILE A 103 14.47 34.59 -13.18
CA ILE A 103 13.83 34.09 -14.39
C ILE A 103 12.78 35.12 -14.79
N GLN A 104 12.97 35.72 -15.96
CA GLN A 104 11.97 36.63 -16.53
C GLN A 104 10.80 35.82 -17.08
N GLY A 105 9.63 35.98 -16.47
CA GLY A 105 8.36 35.60 -17.10
C GLY A 105 7.84 36.75 -17.97
N GLU A 106 6.87 36.47 -18.83
CA GLU A 106 6.24 37.48 -19.70
C GLU A 106 5.59 38.65 -18.93
N THR A 107 5.30 38.48 -17.63
CA THR A 107 4.54 39.43 -16.81
C THR A 107 5.21 39.85 -15.49
N GLY A 108 6.49 39.50 -15.26
CA GLY A 108 7.21 39.80 -14.02
C GLY A 108 8.45 38.93 -13.79
N THR A 109 9.07 39.04 -12.61
CA THR A 109 10.26 38.26 -12.23
C THR A 109 10.05 37.55 -10.91
N TYR A 110 10.68 36.39 -10.71
CA TYR A 110 10.72 35.72 -9.42
C TYR A 110 12.12 35.19 -9.10
N LYS A 111 12.38 35.01 -7.81
CA LYS A 111 13.60 34.45 -7.23
C LYS A 111 13.20 33.39 -6.22
N ALA A 112 13.84 32.21 -6.24
CA ALA A 112 13.56 31.15 -5.28
C ALA A 112 14.86 30.45 -4.86
N CYS A 113 14.94 30.07 -3.59
CA CYS A 113 16.07 29.35 -3.01
C CYS A 113 15.62 28.57 -1.75
N ILE A 114 16.51 27.73 -1.23
CA ILE A 114 16.30 26.99 0.01
C ILE A 114 16.86 27.80 1.17
N GLU A 115 16.03 28.10 2.16
CA GLU A 115 16.45 28.83 3.37
C GLU A 115 17.09 27.89 4.38
N SER A 116 16.49 26.72 4.59
CA SER A 116 16.97 25.70 5.53
C SER A 116 16.40 24.34 5.19
N TYR A 117 17.02 23.29 5.73
CA TYR A 117 16.44 21.95 5.74
C TYR A 117 16.83 21.21 7.01
N VAL A 118 15.96 20.32 7.47
CA VAL A 118 16.20 19.44 8.62
C VAL A 118 15.83 18.01 8.23
N ASP A 119 16.40 17.02 8.90
CA ASP A 119 15.91 15.66 8.79
C ASP A 119 14.44 15.59 9.21
N THR A 120 13.63 14.87 8.43
CA THR A 120 12.27 14.56 8.87
C THR A 120 12.31 13.64 10.07
N VAL A 121 11.38 13.84 10.99
CA VAL A 121 11.13 12.92 12.09
C VAL A 121 9.84 12.14 11.82
N ASP A 122 9.83 10.86 12.19
CA ASP A 122 8.60 10.08 12.16
C ASP A 122 7.67 10.43 13.34
N SER A 123 6.51 9.76 13.42
CA SER A 123 5.52 9.93 14.48
C SER A 123 6.06 9.59 15.89
N GLU A 124 7.22 8.95 16.00
CA GLU A 124 7.90 8.62 17.26
C GLU A 124 9.12 9.50 17.52
N ASN A 125 9.27 10.59 16.77
CA ASN A 125 10.37 11.55 16.86
C ASN A 125 11.76 10.94 16.53
N LEU A 126 11.79 9.84 15.78
CA LEU A 126 13.03 9.24 15.26
C LEU A 126 13.42 9.89 13.93
N VAL A 127 14.71 10.18 13.79
CA VAL A 127 15.28 10.90 12.65
C VAL A 127 15.34 9.98 11.42
N ASN A 128 14.74 10.41 10.32
CA ASN A 128 14.82 9.75 9.02
C ASN A 128 15.80 10.50 8.09
N PRO A 129 17.07 10.05 7.97
CA PRO A 129 18.07 10.75 7.17
C PRO A 129 17.84 10.64 5.66
N LEU A 130 16.93 9.79 5.21
CA LEU A 130 16.57 9.63 3.80
C LEU A 130 15.58 10.70 3.32
N LYS A 131 15.03 11.51 4.23
CA LYS A 131 14.03 12.53 3.96
C LYS A 131 14.34 13.81 4.71
N LYS A 132 14.27 14.94 4.00
CA LYS A 132 14.49 16.27 4.55
C LYS A 132 13.21 17.08 4.43
N LEU A 133 12.85 17.79 5.50
CA LEU A 133 11.87 18.86 5.45
C LEU A 133 12.60 20.13 5.03
N VAL A 134 12.31 20.61 3.83
CA VAL A 134 13.03 21.70 3.18
C VAL A 134 12.15 22.96 3.19
N THR A 135 12.68 24.06 3.71
CA THR A 135 12.02 25.37 3.72
C THR A 135 12.45 26.15 2.49
N PHE A 136 11.54 26.28 1.53
CA PHE A 136 11.72 27.09 0.33
C PHE A 136 11.30 28.53 0.60
N LYS A 137 12.09 29.47 0.08
CA LYS A 137 11.81 30.90 0.09
C LYS A 137 11.73 31.38 -1.35
N SER A 138 10.64 32.06 -1.70
CA SER A 138 10.51 32.72 -3.01
C SER A 138 9.97 34.13 -2.92
N ILE A 139 10.49 35.01 -3.77
CA ILE A 139 10.07 36.41 -3.92
C ILE A 139 9.57 36.59 -5.35
N GLY A 140 8.29 36.93 -5.51
CA GLY A 140 7.69 37.30 -6.79
C GLY A 140 7.51 38.81 -6.89
N THR A 141 7.86 39.39 -8.05
CA THR A 141 7.80 40.82 -8.34
C THR A 141 6.94 41.07 -9.58
N ALA A 142 5.88 41.87 -9.42
CA ALA A 142 5.02 42.34 -10.50
C ALA A 142 4.71 43.83 -10.27
N GLY A 143 5.11 44.69 -11.21
CA GLY A 143 5.04 46.14 -11.01
C GLY A 143 5.86 46.60 -9.80
N ASP A 144 5.23 47.36 -8.90
CA ASP A 144 5.80 47.78 -7.61
C ASP A 144 5.51 46.78 -6.46
N ALA A 145 4.73 45.73 -6.72
CA ALA A 145 4.37 44.74 -5.70
C ALA A 145 5.42 43.63 -5.60
N ASN A 146 5.93 43.42 -4.38
CA ASN A 146 6.79 42.30 -4.01
C ASN A 146 6.06 41.41 -3.00
N ARG A 147 6.02 40.11 -3.27
CA ARG A 147 5.49 39.11 -2.34
C ARG A 147 6.53 38.05 -2.06
N GLU A 148 6.81 37.86 -0.77
CA GLU A 148 7.63 36.79 -0.26
C GLU A 148 6.73 35.62 0.14
N MET A 149 7.19 34.40 -0.05
CA MET A 149 6.45 33.18 0.27
C MET A 149 7.41 32.14 0.82
N PHE A 150 6.97 31.46 1.88
CA PHE A 150 7.67 30.32 2.47
C PHE A 150 6.82 29.06 2.29
N SER A 151 7.46 27.97 1.87
CA SER A 151 6.80 26.66 1.74
C SER A 151 7.70 25.59 2.31
N LYS A 152 7.16 24.75 3.20
CA LYS A 152 7.88 23.60 3.75
C LYS A 152 7.48 22.36 2.95
N ILE A 153 8.44 21.77 2.26
CA ILE A 153 8.22 20.64 1.36
C ILE A 153 9.14 19.50 1.79
N GLU A 154 8.56 18.31 1.95
CA GLU A 154 9.29 17.08 2.22
C GLU A 154 9.91 16.53 0.92
N ILE A 155 11.23 16.33 0.91
CA ILE A 155 12.01 15.82 -0.24
C ILE A 155 12.92 14.70 0.24
N GLY A 156 12.98 13.58 -0.49
CA GLY A 156 13.87 12.48 -0.14
C GLY A 156 13.59 11.18 -0.87
N ALA A 157 14.32 10.13 -0.50
CA ALA A 157 14.16 8.80 -1.05
C ALA A 157 12.85 8.16 -0.59
N ALA A 158 12.27 7.34 -1.47
CA ALA A 158 11.31 6.34 -1.04
C ALA A 158 12.06 5.33 -0.15
N THR A 159 11.76 5.34 1.15
CA THR A 159 12.35 4.40 2.12
C THR A 159 11.82 2.98 1.95
N ALA A 160 10.74 2.81 1.18
CA ALA A 160 10.13 1.55 0.79
C ALA A 160 9.44 1.70 -0.57
N PRO A 161 9.24 0.60 -1.31
CA PRO A 161 8.44 0.59 -2.54
C PRO A 161 7.07 1.27 -2.33
N GLU A 162 6.58 1.98 -3.35
CA GLU A 162 5.31 2.72 -3.26
C GLU A 162 4.13 1.83 -2.89
N ALA A 163 4.16 0.56 -3.29
CA ALA A 163 3.19 -0.45 -2.91
C ALA A 163 2.89 -0.46 -1.40
N LEU A 164 3.89 -0.21 -0.54
CA LEU A 164 3.76 -0.28 0.92
C LEU A 164 3.13 0.95 1.57
N ARG A 165 2.76 1.99 0.81
CA ARG A 165 2.31 3.28 1.37
C ARG A 165 0.81 3.38 1.61
N TYR A 166 0.05 2.42 1.11
CA TYR A 166 -1.41 2.47 1.08
C TYR A 166 -1.99 1.28 1.83
N ALA A 167 -3.20 1.45 2.37
CA ALA A 167 -3.96 0.32 2.92
C ALA A 167 -4.25 -0.70 1.81
N ILE A 168 -4.64 -0.18 0.64
CA ILE A 168 -4.96 -0.94 -0.57
C ILE A 168 -4.28 -0.26 -1.76
N GLY A 169 -3.53 -1.01 -2.55
CA GLY A 169 -2.88 -0.55 -3.78
C GLY A 169 -3.12 -1.51 -4.93
N THR A 170 -3.75 -1.09 -6.02
CA THR A 170 -3.71 -1.85 -7.28
C THR A 170 -2.68 -1.25 -8.22
N ASN A 171 -2.07 -2.10 -9.04
CA ASN A 171 -1.02 -1.70 -9.97
C ASN A 171 -1.33 -2.20 -11.38
N ILE A 172 -1.01 -1.37 -12.37
CA ILE A 172 -0.92 -1.80 -13.77
C ILE A 172 0.56 -1.97 -14.11
N ASP A 173 0.91 -3.11 -14.68
CA ASP A 173 2.24 -3.44 -15.19
C ASP A 173 2.16 -3.72 -16.69
N THR A 174 2.81 -2.89 -17.49
CA THR A 174 2.77 -2.98 -18.94
C THR A 174 3.78 -3.96 -19.53
N ILE A 175 4.70 -4.51 -18.73
CA ILE A 175 5.82 -5.35 -19.22
C ILE A 175 5.31 -6.61 -19.92
N ASP A 176 4.29 -7.26 -19.37
CA ASP A 176 3.69 -8.49 -19.93
C ASP A 176 2.42 -8.22 -20.76
N GLY A 177 2.13 -6.95 -21.06
CA GLY A 177 0.86 -6.50 -21.64
C GLY A 177 -0.29 -6.46 -20.62
N LEU A 178 -1.27 -5.58 -20.87
CA LEU A 178 -2.41 -5.35 -19.97
C LEU A 178 -3.25 -6.62 -19.81
N GLN A 179 -3.27 -7.17 -18.60
CA GLN A 179 -4.02 -8.35 -18.23
C GLN A 179 -5.50 -8.03 -17.93
N ASN A 180 -6.32 -9.06 -18.02
CA ASN A 180 -7.75 -8.98 -17.72
C ASN A 180 -8.00 -8.70 -16.23
N GLY A 181 -8.72 -7.62 -15.94
CA GLY A 181 -8.99 -7.14 -14.58
C GLY A 181 -7.84 -6.35 -13.93
N GLU A 182 -6.73 -6.14 -14.64
CA GLU A 182 -5.55 -5.47 -14.09
C GLU A 182 -5.82 -4.00 -13.71
N GLY A 183 -5.23 -3.60 -12.59
CA GLY A 183 -5.45 -2.31 -11.94
C GLY A 183 -6.80 -2.20 -11.23
N ASN A 184 -7.72 -3.16 -11.35
CA ASN A 184 -9.05 -3.03 -10.76
C ASN A 184 -9.06 -3.39 -9.28
N LEU A 185 -9.82 -2.60 -8.51
CA LEU A 185 -10.21 -2.90 -7.14
C LEU A 185 -11.69 -3.26 -7.13
N LEU A 186 -12.02 -4.49 -6.71
CA LEU A 186 -13.39 -4.98 -6.60
C LEU A 186 -13.72 -5.21 -5.12
N MET A 187 -14.73 -4.52 -4.61
CA MET A 187 -15.17 -4.61 -3.21
C MET A 187 -16.65 -4.97 -3.13
N HIS A 188 -16.93 -6.15 -2.60
CA HIS A 188 -18.26 -6.71 -2.54
C HIS A 188 -18.76 -6.73 -1.10
N GLY A 189 -19.86 -6.01 -0.86
CA GLY A 189 -20.51 -5.92 0.42
C GLY A 189 -19.70 -5.10 1.43
N GLY A 190 -19.78 -5.51 2.70
CA GLY A 190 -19.53 -4.68 3.86
C GLY A 190 -18.06 -4.42 4.20
N VAL A 191 -17.16 -4.42 3.22
CA VAL A 191 -15.70 -4.25 3.35
C VAL A 191 -15.36 -2.95 4.07
N GLU A 192 -14.41 -2.97 4.99
CA GLU A 192 -13.96 -1.79 5.73
C GLU A 192 -12.44 -1.60 5.61
N ILE A 193 -12.04 -0.43 5.14
CA ILE A 193 -10.63 -0.08 4.93
C ILE A 193 -10.33 1.16 5.76
N LYS A 194 -9.29 1.13 6.59
CA LYS A 194 -8.79 2.29 7.32
C LYS A 194 -7.43 2.68 6.76
N GLY A 195 -7.39 3.80 6.03
CA GLY A 195 -6.20 4.30 5.34
C GLY A 195 -6.44 4.67 3.88
N ASP A 196 -5.39 5.13 3.22
CA ASP A 196 -5.47 5.61 1.84
C ASP A 196 -5.51 4.45 0.84
N LEU A 197 -6.12 4.69 -0.32
CA LEU A 197 -6.30 3.73 -1.40
C LEU A 197 -5.66 4.27 -2.69
N LYS A 198 -4.85 3.44 -3.36
CA LYS A 198 -4.37 3.65 -4.72
C LYS A 198 -5.01 2.63 -5.65
N VAL A 199 -5.69 3.11 -6.70
CA VAL A 199 -6.37 2.26 -7.68
C VAL A 199 -6.00 2.71 -9.09
N ASP A 200 -5.08 1.99 -9.75
CA ASP A 200 -4.61 2.37 -11.10
C ASP A 200 -5.65 2.12 -12.20
N GLY A 201 -6.54 1.15 -11.99
CA GLY A 201 -7.64 0.81 -12.89
C GLY A 201 -8.98 1.37 -12.42
N ASN A 202 -10.00 0.53 -12.49
CA ASN A 202 -11.36 0.88 -12.07
C ASN A 202 -11.62 0.44 -10.64
N ILE A 203 -12.48 1.16 -9.94
CA ILE A 203 -13.07 0.71 -8.68
C ILE A 203 -14.49 0.22 -8.94
N VAL A 204 -14.82 -0.98 -8.48
CA VAL A 204 -16.14 -1.60 -8.63
C VAL A 204 -16.65 -2.02 -7.26
N THR A 205 -17.84 -1.56 -6.88
CA THR A 205 -18.47 -1.93 -5.61
C THR A 205 -19.81 -2.59 -5.79
N SER A 206 -20.19 -3.39 -4.80
CA SER A 206 -21.52 -4.00 -4.69
C SER A 206 -22.00 -3.92 -3.24
N THR A 207 -23.31 -3.84 -3.04
CA THR A 207 -23.93 -3.95 -1.71
C THR A 207 -24.09 -5.39 -1.25
N ASN A 208 -23.68 -6.38 -2.05
CA ASN A 208 -23.75 -7.79 -1.73
C ASN A 208 -22.35 -8.37 -1.59
N GLY A 209 -22.13 -9.21 -0.57
CA GLY A 209 -20.89 -9.96 -0.40
C GLY A 209 -20.96 -11.30 -1.14
N TYR A 210 -19.88 -11.71 -1.80
CA TYR A 210 -19.83 -13.02 -2.48
C TYR A 210 -19.27 -14.13 -1.58
N ALA A 211 -19.90 -15.31 -1.62
CA ALA A 211 -19.38 -16.54 -1.05
C ALA A 211 -19.65 -17.74 -1.96
N LEU A 212 -18.72 -18.70 -1.98
CA LEU A 212 -18.90 -19.98 -2.66
C LEU A 212 -19.48 -21.00 -1.67
N LEU A 213 -20.80 -21.20 -1.69
CA LEU A 213 -21.52 -22.09 -0.76
C LEU A 213 -22.22 -23.22 -1.52
N GLY A 214 -21.43 -24.13 -2.10
CA GLY A 214 -21.92 -25.13 -3.07
C GLY A 214 -22.28 -24.56 -4.45
N GLY A 215 -22.08 -23.25 -4.63
CA GLY A 215 -22.29 -22.46 -5.85
C GLY A 215 -22.14 -20.97 -5.54
N ASP A 216 -22.15 -20.12 -6.57
CA ASP A 216 -22.04 -18.67 -6.42
C ASP A 216 -23.23 -18.14 -5.60
N GLN A 217 -22.95 -17.49 -4.46
CA GLN A 217 -23.96 -16.83 -3.63
C GLN A 217 -23.60 -15.36 -3.41
N TRP A 218 -24.54 -14.48 -3.71
CA TRP A 218 -24.47 -13.05 -3.40
C TRP A 218 -25.36 -12.77 -2.20
N ILE A 219 -24.73 -12.36 -1.10
CA ILE A 219 -25.34 -12.24 0.21
C ILE A 219 -25.63 -10.77 0.49
N PRO A 220 -26.89 -10.40 0.78
CA PRO A 220 -27.26 -9.03 1.11
C PRO A 220 -26.39 -8.42 2.19
N SER A 221 -25.84 -7.24 1.91
CA SER A 221 -24.93 -6.53 2.80
C SER A 221 -25.13 -5.02 2.66
N LEU A 222 -24.20 -4.25 3.22
CA LEU A 222 -24.03 -2.83 2.99
C LEU A 222 -22.89 -2.58 2.00
N ALA A 223 -22.84 -1.38 1.43
CA ALA A 223 -21.70 -0.93 0.63
C ALA A 223 -20.39 -0.93 1.45
N PRO A 224 -19.23 -0.88 0.79
CA PRO A 224 -17.94 -0.69 1.47
C PRO A 224 -17.86 0.63 2.26
N SER A 225 -16.90 0.72 3.17
CA SER A 225 -16.60 1.93 3.92
C SER A 225 -15.10 2.18 4.01
N THR A 226 -14.70 3.45 3.87
CA THR A 226 -13.33 3.89 4.16
C THR A 226 -13.31 4.76 5.41
N LEU A 227 -12.30 4.58 6.24
CA LEU A 227 -12.05 5.34 7.46
C LEU A 227 -10.68 6.03 7.35
N PRO A 228 -10.55 7.29 7.80
CA PRO A 228 -9.26 7.96 7.83
C PRO A 228 -8.29 7.31 8.83
N LEU A 229 -6.99 7.51 8.58
CA LEU A 229 -5.97 7.33 9.62
C LEU A 229 -6.13 8.39 10.72
N GLU A 230 -5.53 8.13 11.87
CA GLU A 230 -5.50 9.09 12.96
C GLU A 230 -4.86 10.42 12.50
N GLY A 231 -5.50 11.54 12.84
CA GLY A 231 -5.09 12.88 12.39
C GLY A 231 -5.64 13.31 11.02
N ALA A 232 -6.22 12.42 10.21
CA ALA A 232 -6.85 12.78 8.94
C ALA A 232 -8.38 12.93 9.07
N LYS A 233 -8.96 13.87 8.30
CA LYS A 233 -10.43 14.05 8.25
C LYS A 233 -11.12 13.00 7.39
N THR A 234 -10.48 12.58 6.31
CA THR A 234 -10.98 11.58 5.34
C THR A 234 -9.82 10.75 4.82
N ALA A 235 -10.06 9.49 4.47
CA ALA A 235 -9.14 8.72 3.64
C ALA A 235 -9.02 9.34 2.24
N ARG A 236 -7.90 9.13 1.56
CA ARG A 236 -7.67 9.56 0.18
C ARG A 236 -7.81 8.39 -0.79
N LEU A 237 -8.38 8.67 -1.95
CA LEU A 237 -8.46 7.72 -3.07
C LEU A 237 -7.74 8.33 -4.28
N PHE A 238 -6.69 7.65 -4.74
CA PHE A 238 -6.03 7.93 -6.01
C PHE A 238 -6.61 6.97 -7.06
N LEU A 239 -7.41 7.49 -8.00
CA LEU A 239 -8.14 6.66 -8.98
C LEU A 239 -7.65 6.98 -10.40
N GLY A 240 -7.17 5.95 -11.10
CA GLY A 240 -6.64 6.07 -12.46
C GLY A 240 -7.69 5.98 -13.57
N LYS A 241 -8.82 5.30 -13.34
CA LYS A 241 -9.92 5.18 -14.32
C LYS A 241 -11.28 5.56 -13.72
N ASN A 242 -12.27 4.69 -13.85
CA ASN A 242 -13.67 4.98 -13.56
C ASN A 242 -14.17 4.22 -12.33
N SER A 243 -15.33 4.65 -11.82
CA SER A 243 -15.97 4.07 -10.65
C SER A 243 -17.33 3.49 -11.00
N TYR A 244 -17.63 2.26 -10.56
CA TYR A 244 -18.85 1.54 -10.92
C TYR A 244 -19.52 0.87 -9.72
N THR A 245 -20.84 0.75 -9.78
CA THR A 245 -21.60 -0.22 -8.97
C THR A 245 -21.99 -1.43 -9.81
N PHE A 246 -22.04 -2.60 -9.20
CA PHE A 246 -22.39 -3.88 -9.83
C PHE A 246 -23.73 -4.42 -9.27
N ASP A 247 -24.54 -5.08 -10.10
CA ASP A 247 -25.89 -5.58 -9.75
C ASP A 247 -26.02 -7.12 -9.71
N GLU A 248 -24.89 -7.83 -9.60
CA GLU A 248 -24.78 -9.27 -9.33
C GLU A 248 -25.43 -10.24 -10.34
N LYS A 249 -25.86 -9.79 -11.52
CA LYS A 249 -26.52 -10.65 -12.53
C LYS A 249 -25.58 -11.59 -13.31
N THR A 250 -24.26 -11.51 -13.07
CA THR A 250 -23.25 -12.29 -13.78
C THR A 250 -22.54 -13.26 -12.83
N ASN A 251 -22.14 -14.42 -13.35
CA ASN A 251 -21.28 -15.38 -12.63
C ASN A 251 -20.01 -14.70 -12.11
N TYR A 252 -19.57 -15.11 -10.91
CA TYR A 252 -18.48 -14.46 -10.18
C TYR A 252 -17.14 -14.50 -10.94
N ALA A 253 -16.78 -15.65 -11.51
CA ALA A 253 -15.51 -15.81 -12.22
C ALA A 253 -15.41 -14.85 -13.43
N ASN A 254 -16.50 -14.69 -14.18
CA ASN A 254 -16.57 -13.73 -15.29
C ASN A 254 -16.53 -12.27 -14.83
N HIS A 255 -17.07 -11.97 -13.65
CA HIS A 255 -17.08 -10.64 -13.07
C HIS A 255 -15.66 -10.20 -12.67
N ILE A 256 -14.90 -11.04 -11.96
CA ILE A 256 -13.58 -10.67 -11.40
C ILE A 256 -12.45 -10.59 -12.43
N ILE A 257 -12.60 -11.19 -13.62
CA ILE A 257 -11.60 -11.08 -14.70
C ILE A 257 -11.86 -9.91 -15.64
N ARG A 258 -12.94 -9.13 -15.42
CA ARG A 258 -13.39 -8.14 -16.40
C ARG A 258 -12.60 -6.84 -16.33
N SER A 259 -12.24 -6.30 -17.50
CA SER A 259 -11.63 -4.97 -17.65
C SER A 259 -12.59 -3.90 -18.17
N ASN A 260 -13.67 -4.31 -18.86
CA ASN A 260 -14.65 -3.41 -19.45
C ASN A 260 -16.01 -3.53 -18.75
N PHE A 261 -16.48 -2.44 -18.16
CA PHE A 261 -17.72 -2.36 -17.39
C PHE A 261 -18.86 -1.64 -18.14
N SER A 262 -18.76 -1.50 -19.46
CA SER A 262 -19.78 -0.86 -20.31
C SER A 262 -20.95 -1.79 -20.66
N THR A 263 -21.57 -2.42 -19.66
CA THR A 263 -22.71 -3.33 -19.84
C THR A 263 -23.78 -3.05 -18.80
N SER A 264 -25.04 -3.46 -19.04
CA SER A 264 -26.19 -3.16 -18.17
C SER A 264 -26.04 -3.59 -16.70
N THR A 265 -25.18 -4.58 -16.42
CA THR A 265 -24.86 -5.11 -15.09
C THR A 265 -24.01 -4.15 -14.23
N TYR A 266 -23.38 -3.14 -14.85
CA TYR A 266 -22.52 -2.18 -14.17
C TYR A 266 -23.03 -0.76 -14.44
N SER A 267 -23.10 0.04 -13.40
CA SER A 267 -23.52 1.44 -13.49
C SER A 267 -22.34 2.35 -13.18
N LEU A 268 -21.93 3.16 -14.15
CA LEU A 268 -20.92 4.19 -13.95
C LEU A 268 -21.39 5.20 -12.91
N LYS A 269 -20.50 5.56 -11.99
CA LYS A 269 -20.70 6.59 -10.97
C LYS A 269 -19.68 7.70 -11.16
N THR A 270 -20.15 8.93 -11.13
CA THR A 270 -19.30 10.13 -11.18
C THR A 270 -19.01 10.66 -9.78
N ASN A 271 -19.93 10.44 -8.84
CA ASN A 271 -19.74 10.77 -7.44
C ASN A 271 -19.19 9.54 -6.68
N ILE A 272 -17.97 9.65 -6.16
CA ILE A 272 -17.32 8.60 -5.38
C ILE A 272 -18.17 8.20 -4.17
N ALA A 273 -18.94 9.13 -3.59
CA ALA A 273 -19.80 8.83 -2.44
C ALA A 273 -20.87 7.76 -2.72
N ASP A 274 -21.27 7.57 -3.98
CA ASP A 274 -22.27 6.56 -4.36
C ASP A 274 -21.74 5.12 -4.25
N LEU A 275 -20.42 4.93 -4.14
CA LEU A 275 -19.80 3.60 -4.03
C LEU A 275 -19.71 3.11 -2.57
N PHE A 276 -19.84 4.01 -1.61
CA PHE A 276 -19.55 3.75 -0.20
C PHE A 276 -20.78 3.99 0.67
N ARG A 277 -20.73 3.50 1.90
CA ARG A 277 -21.74 3.84 2.91
C ARG A 277 -21.78 5.37 3.12
N PRO A 278 -22.97 5.95 3.36
CA PRO A 278 -23.09 7.37 3.64
C PRO A 278 -22.10 7.82 4.72
N GLY A 279 -21.36 8.90 4.43
CA GLY A 279 -20.35 9.47 5.34
C GLY A 279 -19.02 8.73 5.43
N ASN A 280 -18.81 7.65 4.66
CA ASN A 280 -17.58 6.84 4.69
C ASN A 280 -16.82 6.83 3.35
N ALA A 281 -17.10 7.81 2.48
CA ALA A 281 -16.44 7.94 1.19
C ALA A 281 -15.07 8.63 1.34
N PRO A 282 -14.05 8.16 0.61
CA PRO A 282 -12.75 8.83 0.59
C PRO A 282 -12.81 10.10 -0.28
N THR A 283 -11.87 11.01 -0.04
CA THR A 283 -11.66 12.18 -0.90
C THR A 283 -10.85 11.77 -2.13
N LEU A 284 -11.37 12.05 -3.32
CA LEU A 284 -10.68 11.80 -4.58
C LEU A 284 -9.48 12.74 -4.74
N VAL A 285 -8.32 12.18 -5.05
CA VAL A 285 -7.07 12.92 -5.29
C VAL A 285 -6.54 12.57 -6.67
N SER A 286 -6.27 13.59 -7.48
CA SER A 286 -5.67 13.42 -8.80
C SER A 286 -4.15 13.34 -8.67
N ARG A 287 -3.56 12.24 -9.11
CA ARG A 287 -2.11 12.06 -9.25
C ARG A 287 -1.84 11.01 -10.33
N GLU A 288 -0.78 11.19 -11.10
CA GLU A 288 -0.30 10.15 -12.01
C GLU A 288 0.15 8.90 -11.23
N PRO A 289 -0.26 7.68 -11.65
CA PRO A 289 0.22 6.45 -11.05
C PRO A 289 1.75 6.37 -11.12
N VAL A 290 2.39 6.15 -9.99
CA VAL A 290 3.83 5.87 -9.95
C VAL A 290 4.02 4.38 -9.73
N GLN A 291 4.76 3.77 -10.65
CA GLN A 291 5.10 2.35 -10.64
C GLN A 291 6.40 2.14 -9.86
N SER A 292 6.38 1.19 -8.94
CA SER A 292 7.55 0.77 -8.19
C SER A 292 7.49 -0.74 -7.95
N PRO A 293 7.74 -1.56 -8.99
CA PRO A 293 7.72 -3.01 -8.86
C PRO A 293 8.82 -3.48 -7.90
N ILE A 294 8.53 -4.55 -7.17
CA ILE A 294 9.47 -5.13 -6.22
C ILE A 294 10.22 -6.26 -6.93
N ALA A 295 11.55 -6.16 -7.04
CA ALA A 295 12.38 -7.15 -7.72
C ALA A 295 12.50 -8.46 -6.90
N ILE A 296 11.46 -9.28 -6.88
CA ILE A 296 11.35 -10.52 -6.09
C ILE A 296 12.39 -11.54 -6.55
N THR A 297 12.41 -11.88 -7.85
CA THR A 297 13.32 -12.91 -8.40
C THR A 297 14.80 -12.55 -8.20
N ASP A 298 15.14 -11.27 -8.27
CA ASP A 298 16.51 -10.79 -8.07
C ASP A 298 17.04 -11.05 -6.65
N GLN A 299 16.14 -11.26 -5.68
CA GLN A 299 16.53 -11.60 -4.32
C GLN A 299 17.08 -13.02 -4.20
N LYS A 300 16.75 -13.95 -5.12
CA LYS A 300 17.15 -15.37 -5.04
C LYS A 300 18.64 -15.55 -4.73
N LYS A 301 19.50 -14.80 -5.43
CA LYS A 301 20.97 -14.86 -5.28
C LYS A 301 21.48 -14.54 -3.88
N ASN A 302 20.68 -13.84 -3.07
CA ASN A 302 21.04 -13.49 -1.69
C ASN A 302 20.82 -14.66 -0.71
N PHE A 303 19.98 -15.63 -1.08
CA PHE A 303 19.56 -16.74 -0.22
C PHE A 303 20.13 -18.08 -0.69
N GLU A 304 20.18 -18.33 -1.99
CA GLU A 304 20.56 -19.62 -2.56
C GLU A 304 22.07 -19.91 -2.45
N TYR A 305 22.41 -21.10 -1.98
CA TYR A 305 23.75 -21.68 -2.05
C TYR A 305 23.68 -23.20 -1.92
N GLY A 306 24.70 -23.89 -2.44
CA GLY A 306 24.84 -25.35 -2.39
C GLY A 306 25.79 -25.85 -1.30
N ASN A 307 26.12 -27.13 -1.39
CA ASN A 307 27.14 -27.77 -0.57
C ASN A 307 28.55 -27.31 -1.01
N SER A 308 29.19 -26.47 -0.20
CA SER A 308 30.54 -25.93 -0.43
C SER A 308 31.38 -25.97 0.85
N SER A 309 32.70 -25.79 0.73
CA SER A 309 33.66 -25.93 1.85
C SER A 309 33.43 -25.00 3.04
N ASN A 310 32.71 -23.90 2.86
CA ASN A 310 32.36 -22.91 3.90
C ASN A 310 30.92 -23.05 4.42
N VAL A 311 30.24 -24.15 4.10
CA VAL A 311 28.85 -24.41 4.46
C VAL A 311 28.77 -25.69 5.32
N THR A 312 28.06 -25.61 6.44
CA THR A 312 27.80 -26.77 7.29
C THR A 312 26.69 -27.61 6.67
N VAL A 313 26.95 -28.87 6.34
CA VAL A 313 25.92 -29.76 5.81
C VAL A 313 25.15 -30.39 6.99
N LEU A 314 23.83 -30.20 7.04
CA LEU A 314 22.98 -30.69 8.13
C LEU A 314 22.09 -31.84 7.65
N ASN A 315 22.33 -33.02 8.22
CA ASN A 315 21.55 -34.23 7.95
C ASN A 315 20.23 -34.20 8.74
N ALA A 316 19.10 -34.25 8.05
CA ALA A 316 17.76 -34.32 8.64
C ALA A 316 17.33 -35.74 9.05
N GLY A 317 18.19 -36.74 8.82
CA GLY A 317 17.91 -38.16 9.06
C GLY A 317 16.85 -38.73 8.12
N SER A 318 16.55 -40.02 8.28
CA SER A 318 15.60 -40.73 7.41
C SER A 318 14.15 -40.21 7.48
N ASN A 319 13.81 -39.49 8.56
CA ASN A 319 12.49 -38.92 8.79
C ASN A 319 12.41 -37.43 8.41
N TYR A 320 13.46 -36.89 7.78
CA TYR A 320 13.51 -35.50 7.30
C TYR A 320 13.21 -34.44 8.38
N THR A 321 13.45 -34.76 9.66
CA THR A 321 13.04 -33.90 10.78
C THR A 321 14.25 -33.22 11.39
N ILE A 322 14.17 -31.89 11.49
CA ILE A 322 15.17 -31.04 12.12
C ILE A 322 14.55 -30.44 13.38
N ALA A 323 15.07 -30.89 14.52
CA ALA A 323 14.62 -30.45 15.83
C ALA A 323 15.77 -29.86 16.64
N ASP A 324 15.45 -28.78 17.35
CA ASP A 324 16.28 -28.19 18.41
C ASP A 324 17.74 -27.89 17.98
N LYS A 325 17.90 -27.31 16.79
CA LYS A 325 19.23 -26.94 16.24
C LYS A 325 19.57 -25.48 16.50
N SER A 326 20.73 -25.25 17.12
CA SER A 326 21.25 -23.90 17.38
C SER A 326 22.58 -23.67 16.66
N LEU A 327 22.49 -23.21 15.41
CA LEU A 327 23.60 -22.94 14.48
C LEU A 327 23.59 -21.46 14.03
N SER A 328 23.42 -20.55 14.99
CA SER A 328 23.22 -19.11 14.77
C SER A 328 24.38 -18.36 14.09
N SER A 329 25.57 -18.96 14.02
CA SER A 329 26.76 -18.42 13.34
C SER A 329 27.10 -19.11 12.01
N SER A 330 26.45 -20.23 11.69
CA SER A 330 26.81 -21.09 10.55
C SER A 330 25.83 -20.96 9.39
N LYS A 331 26.37 -20.97 8.16
CA LYS A 331 25.58 -21.24 6.94
C LYS A 331 25.32 -22.74 6.86
N VAL A 332 24.08 -23.13 6.59
CA VAL A 332 23.67 -24.53 6.64
C VAL A 332 23.03 -24.96 5.32
N TYR A 333 23.46 -26.11 4.79
CA TYR A 333 22.80 -26.76 3.64
C TYR A 333 22.14 -28.05 4.10
N LEU A 334 20.85 -28.21 3.80
CA LEU A 334 20.06 -29.37 4.26
C LEU A 334 20.21 -30.55 3.30
N TYR A 335 20.36 -31.74 3.87
CA TYR A 335 20.31 -33.01 3.15
C TYR A 335 19.73 -34.09 4.05
N HIS A 336 19.45 -35.26 3.50
CA HIS A 336 19.17 -36.44 4.32
C HIS A 336 19.91 -37.67 3.77
N ASP A 337 20.20 -38.59 4.69
CA ASP A 337 20.67 -39.92 4.35
C ASP A 337 19.63 -40.97 4.72
N PHE A 338 19.44 -41.96 3.85
CA PHE A 338 18.62 -43.12 4.15
C PHE A 338 19.29 -44.41 3.70
N ASN A 339 18.91 -45.51 4.35
CA ASN A 339 19.38 -46.85 4.00
C ASN A 339 18.36 -47.47 3.05
N GLY A 340 18.81 -47.89 1.87
CA GLY A 340 17.98 -48.51 0.85
C GLY A 340 18.62 -49.76 0.24
N ARG A 341 17.84 -50.50 -0.53
CA ARG A 341 18.31 -51.56 -1.43
C ARG A 341 17.71 -51.29 -2.80
N TYR A 342 18.48 -51.45 -3.86
CA TYR A 342 17.93 -51.42 -5.22
C TYR A 342 17.77 -52.84 -5.75
N CYS A 343 16.75 -53.03 -6.57
CA CYS A 343 16.54 -54.27 -7.28
C CYS A 343 17.51 -54.36 -8.45
N TYR A 344 18.29 -55.43 -8.55
CA TYR A 344 19.18 -55.65 -9.71
C TYR A 344 18.82 -56.90 -10.51
N SER A 345 17.82 -57.66 -10.07
CA SER A 345 17.26 -58.77 -10.84
C SER A 345 15.75 -58.81 -10.61
N GLN A 346 15.00 -58.85 -11.70
CA GLN A 346 13.54 -58.97 -11.71
C GLN A 346 13.15 -60.31 -12.36
N ASP A 347 12.02 -60.89 -11.95
CA ASP A 347 11.41 -62.01 -12.66
C ASP A 347 10.68 -61.54 -13.94
N TRP A 348 10.14 -62.49 -14.70
CA TRP A 348 9.39 -62.20 -15.93
C TRP A 348 8.14 -61.34 -15.68
N TRP A 349 7.61 -61.32 -14.45
CA TRP A 349 6.46 -60.51 -14.05
C TRP A 349 6.84 -59.13 -13.50
N GLY A 350 8.14 -58.78 -13.49
CA GLY A 350 8.65 -57.51 -12.99
C GLY A 350 8.81 -57.45 -11.46
N ASN A 351 8.60 -58.55 -10.74
CA ASN A 351 8.85 -58.58 -9.30
C ASN A 351 10.35 -58.67 -9.04
N CYS A 352 10.82 -57.96 -8.01
CA CYS A 352 12.22 -58.03 -7.65
C CYS A 352 12.57 -59.38 -7.02
N THR A 353 13.50 -60.11 -7.64
CA THR A 353 13.99 -61.40 -7.12
C THR A 353 15.27 -61.26 -6.33
N ASN A 354 16.13 -60.29 -6.65
CA ASN A 354 17.37 -60.03 -5.92
C ASN A 354 17.57 -58.54 -5.63
N TYR A 355 17.82 -58.26 -4.35
CA TYR A 355 18.12 -56.93 -3.83
C TYR A 355 19.60 -56.78 -3.52
N SER A 356 20.14 -55.58 -3.74
CA SER A 356 21.48 -55.21 -3.29
C SER A 356 21.63 -55.32 -1.77
N ASN A 357 22.88 -55.32 -1.29
CA ASN A 357 23.14 -55.01 0.12
C ASN A 357 22.58 -53.62 0.47
N VAL A 358 22.30 -53.40 1.76
CA VAL A 358 21.86 -52.09 2.25
C VAL A 358 22.98 -51.09 1.98
N GLN A 359 22.65 -50.04 1.22
CA GLN A 359 23.54 -48.93 0.91
C GLN A 359 22.96 -47.64 1.49
N ARG A 360 23.85 -46.71 1.85
CA ARG A 360 23.49 -45.38 2.31
C ARG A 360 23.38 -44.45 1.10
N PHE A 361 22.20 -43.89 0.90
CA PHE A 361 21.92 -42.93 -0.16
C PHE A 361 21.93 -41.51 0.41
N TYR A 362 22.50 -40.58 -0.35
CA TYR A 362 22.51 -39.15 -0.08
C TYR A 362 21.49 -38.47 -0.99
N SER A 363 20.62 -37.63 -0.42
CA SER A 363 19.70 -36.81 -1.23
C SER A 363 19.52 -35.41 -0.63
N GLU A 364 19.45 -34.43 -1.52
CA GLU A 364 19.28 -33.01 -1.22
C GLU A 364 17.82 -32.57 -1.36
N THR A 365 16.96 -33.44 -1.89
CA THR A 365 15.54 -33.17 -2.17
C THR A 365 14.64 -33.85 -1.14
N GLY A 366 13.36 -33.48 -1.14
CA GLY A 366 12.34 -33.96 -0.21
C GLY A 366 11.76 -32.82 0.65
N THR A 367 10.91 -33.17 1.62
CA THR A 367 10.26 -32.19 2.50
C THR A 367 10.87 -32.25 3.90
N TYR A 368 11.63 -31.22 4.26
CA TYR A 368 12.28 -31.11 5.57
C TYR A 368 11.32 -30.48 6.58
N THR A 369 11.10 -31.15 7.72
CA THR A 369 10.20 -30.67 8.78
C THR A 369 10.99 -30.04 9.93
N PHE A 370 10.78 -28.76 10.20
CA PHE A 370 11.27 -28.08 11.39
C PHE A 370 10.26 -28.19 12.53
N THR A 371 10.75 -28.60 13.70
CA THR A 371 10.03 -28.68 14.98
C THR A 371 10.91 -28.19 16.13
N GLY A 372 10.32 -27.82 17.27
CA GLY A 372 11.09 -27.34 18.42
C GLY A 372 11.77 -26.00 18.17
N THR A 373 12.85 -25.71 18.89
CA THR A 373 13.50 -24.38 18.84
C THR A 373 14.74 -24.40 17.95
N ASN A 374 14.69 -23.68 16.84
CA ASN A 374 15.76 -23.67 15.84
C ASN A 374 16.33 -22.27 15.61
N SER A 375 17.64 -22.15 15.49
CA SER A 375 18.30 -20.89 15.10
C SER A 375 19.44 -21.15 14.13
N PHE A 376 19.50 -20.34 13.08
CA PHE A 376 20.51 -20.44 12.02
C PHE A 376 21.04 -19.05 11.68
N LYS A 377 22.30 -18.95 11.28
CA LYS A 377 22.74 -17.77 10.54
C LYS A 377 22.00 -17.74 9.22
N GLN A 378 22.22 -18.75 8.37
CA GLN A 378 21.55 -18.88 7.09
C GLN A 378 21.28 -20.36 6.83
N ALA A 379 20.20 -20.68 6.11
CA ALA A 379 19.91 -22.04 5.67
C ALA A 379 19.54 -22.08 4.18
N SER A 380 19.84 -23.18 3.50
CA SER A 380 19.47 -23.41 2.09
C SER A 380 19.13 -24.88 1.86
N THR A 381 18.15 -25.14 0.98
CA THR A 381 17.75 -26.49 0.58
C THR A 381 17.23 -26.55 -0.85
N LYS A 382 17.47 -27.68 -1.53
CA LYS A 382 16.81 -28.04 -2.79
C LYS A 382 15.44 -28.69 -2.61
N GLY A 383 15.02 -28.92 -1.38
CA GLY A 383 13.74 -29.50 -1.03
C GLY A 383 12.67 -28.45 -0.72
N SER A 384 11.55 -28.95 -0.22
CA SER A 384 10.48 -28.19 0.41
C SER A 384 10.67 -28.16 1.93
N ILE A 385 10.02 -27.21 2.61
CA ILE A 385 10.07 -27.10 4.06
C ILE A 385 8.67 -27.12 4.65
N LYS A 386 8.52 -27.84 5.76
CA LYS A 386 7.34 -27.78 6.62
C LYS A 386 7.73 -27.25 8.00
N MET A 387 7.07 -26.21 8.49
CA MET A 387 7.28 -25.65 9.83
C MET A 387 6.08 -26.00 10.71
N VAL A 388 6.28 -26.84 11.73
CA VAL A 388 5.23 -27.31 12.63
C VAL A 388 5.74 -27.27 14.06
N ALA A 389 4.99 -26.69 14.99
CA ALA A 389 5.34 -26.65 16.42
C ALA A 389 6.78 -26.18 16.64
N THR A 390 7.16 -25.07 15.99
CA THR A 390 8.55 -24.59 15.96
C THR A 390 8.67 -23.10 16.28
N ASP A 391 9.72 -22.74 17.00
CA ASP A 391 10.24 -21.38 17.10
C ASP A 391 11.53 -21.32 16.30
N ILE A 392 11.52 -20.64 15.15
CA ILE A 392 12.63 -20.65 14.21
C ILE A 392 13.12 -19.25 13.86
N LYS A 393 14.45 -19.09 13.86
CA LYS A 393 15.13 -17.83 13.51
C LYS A 393 16.20 -18.02 12.43
N PHE A 394 16.20 -17.16 11.43
CA PHE A 394 17.21 -17.05 10.38
C PHE A 394 17.81 -15.64 10.33
N THR A 395 19.03 -15.47 10.87
CA THR A 395 19.66 -14.14 10.95
C THR A 395 20.06 -13.55 9.60
N ASN A 396 20.34 -14.38 8.60
CA ASN A 396 20.76 -14.04 7.24
C ASN A 396 19.83 -14.69 6.17
N GLY A 397 18.77 -15.34 6.63
CA GLY A 397 17.69 -15.87 5.80
C GLY A 397 17.70 -17.37 5.49
N LEU A 398 16.60 -17.82 4.90
CA LEU A 398 16.36 -19.19 4.46
C LEU A 398 16.07 -19.23 2.95
N TYR A 399 16.72 -20.14 2.22
CA TYR A 399 16.34 -20.49 0.84
C TYR A 399 15.60 -21.83 0.79
N VAL A 400 14.50 -21.86 0.04
CA VAL A 400 13.70 -23.05 -0.24
C VAL A 400 13.49 -23.18 -1.74
N GLU A 401 14.04 -24.21 -2.38
CA GLU A 401 13.84 -24.46 -3.82
C GLU A 401 12.40 -24.90 -4.15
N GLY A 402 11.80 -25.71 -3.27
CA GLY A 402 10.40 -26.14 -3.39
C GLY A 402 9.45 -25.25 -2.59
N ASP A 403 8.40 -25.87 -2.06
CA ASP A 403 7.33 -25.18 -1.33
C ASP A 403 7.68 -24.97 0.15
N LEU A 404 7.05 -23.96 0.76
CA LEU A 404 7.06 -23.71 2.20
C LEU A 404 5.64 -23.87 2.76
N SER A 405 5.46 -24.85 3.64
CA SER A 405 4.22 -25.04 4.41
C SER A 405 4.43 -24.64 5.87
N ILE A 406 3.56 -23.78 6.41
CA ILE A 406 3.57 -23.34 7.80
C ILE A 406 2.28 -23.80 8.47
N GLY A 407 2.42 -24.58 9.54
CA GLY A 407 1.31 -25.15 10.29
C GLY A 407 1.14 -26.65 10.10
N ASN A 408 0.08 -27.20 10.68
CA ASN A 408 -0.19 -28.65 10.63
C ASN A 408 -1.17 -29.06 9.53
N ASN A 409 -1.54 -28.15 8.63
CA ASN A 409 -2.51 -28.35 7.55
C ASN A 409 -3.92 -28.74 8.08
N SER A 410 -4.23 -28.39 9.33
CA SER A 410 -5.57 -28.60 9.88
C SER A 410 -6.58 -27.72 9.13
N THR A 411 -7.70 -28.31 8.73
CA THR A 411 -8.87 -27.60 8.19
C THR A 411 -9.92 -27.32 9.28
N SER A 412 -9.55 -27.50 10.55
CA SER A 412 -10.42 -27.21 11.68
C SER A 412 -10.67 -25.71 11.82
N TYR A 413 -11.87 -25.32 12.27
CA TYR A 413 -12.14 -23.93 12.70
C TYR A 413 -11.79 -23.69 14.17
N ASP A 414 -11.51 -24.76 14.93
CA ASP A 414 -11.03 -24.67 16.32
C ASP A 414 -9.53 -24.30 16.36
N VAL A 415 -9.25 -23.08 16.83
CA VAL A 415 -7.91 -22.52 16.99
C VAL A 415 -7.00 -23.34 17.91
N ASN A 416 -7.56 -24.12 18.84
CA ASN A 416 -6.76 -24.97 19.73
C ASN A 416 -6.11 -26.15 18.99
N ARG A 417 -6.57 -26.44 17.77
CA ARG A 417 -5.97 -27.45 16.90
C ARG A 417 -4.88 -26.89 15.99
N TYR A 418 -4.62 -25.59 16.03
CA TYR A 418 -3.57 -24.98 15.22
C TYR A 418 -2.20 -25.21 15.84
N SER A 419 -1.22 -25.39 14.96
CA SER A 419 0.17 -25.60 15.36
C SER A 419 0.81 -24.26 15.75
N PRO A 420 1.40 -24.12 16.95
CA PRO A 420 2.11 -22.90 17.31
C PRO A 420 3.40 -22.79 16.49
N VAL A 421 3.55 -21.72 15.72
CA VAL A 421 4.75 -21.48 14.92
C VAL A 421 5.24 -20.06 15.16
N THR A 422 6.53 -19.87 15.42
CA THR A 422 7.17 -18.56 15.51
C THR A 422 8.28 -18.47 14.46
N ILE A 423 8.28 -17.40 13.66
CA ILE A 423 9.26 -17.21 12.57
C ILE A 423 9.90 -15.82 12.71
N ASP A 424 11.22 -15.77 12.60
CA ASP A 424 12.00 -14.54 12.68
C ASP A 424 13.11 -14.52 11.61
N GLY A 425 13.08 -13.50 10.75
CA GLY A 425 14.04 -13.31 9.66
C GLY A 425 13.46 -13.54 8.27
N PRO A 426 14.26 -13.26 7.21
CA PRO A 426 13.78 -13.30 5.85
C PRO A 426 13.85 -14.70 5.26
N ILE A 427 12.97 -14.97 4.30
CA ILE A 427 12.85 -16.25 3.64
C ILE A 427 12.65 -16.02 2.14
N TYR A 428 13.28 -16.85 1.33
CA TYR A 428 13.04 -16.93 -0.10
C TYR A 428 12.51 -18.33 -0.43
N VAL A 429 11.33 -18.37 -1.06
CA VAL A 429 10.65 -19.58 -1.49
C VAL A 429 10.52 -19.54 -3.01
N ASN A 430 11.14 -20.49 -3.68
CA ASN A 430 11.08 -20.59 -5.13
C ASN A 430 9.80 -21.30 -5.61
N GLY A 431 9.15 -22.12 -4.77
CA GLY A 431 7.81 -22.66 -4.98
C GLY A 431 6.70 -21.83 -4.33
N ASP A 432 5.67 -22.52 -3.83
CA ASP A 432 4.47 -21.94 -3.21
C ASP A 432 4.62 -21.77 -1.69
N LEU A 433 3.85 -20.83 -1.12
CA LEU A 433 3.71 -20.63 0.32
C LEU A 433 2.29 -21.01 0.78
N ASP A 434 2.18 -22.01 1.65
CA ASP A 434 0.92 -22.38 2.27
C ASP A 434 0.99 -22.18 3.80
N ILE A 435 0.08 -21.37 4.34
CA ILE A 435 -0.09 -21.17 5.79
C ILE A 435 -1.45 -21.75 6.18
N GLN A 436 -1.43 -22.96 6.76
CA GLN A 436 -2.64 -23.70 7.09
C GLN A 436 -2.55 -24.44 8.41
N GLY A 437 -3.57 -24.27 9.26
CA GLY A 437 -3.60 -24.85 10.60
C GLY A 437 -2.49 -24.28 11.48
N ALA A 438 -2.21 -22.98 11.36
CA ALA A 438 -1.12 -22.30 12.04
C ALA A 438 -1.63 -21.26 13.04
N ASP A 439 -1.06 -21.27 14.25
CA ASP A 439 -1.06 -20.12 15.14
C ASP A 439 0.32 -19.45 15.04
N LEU A 440 0.46 -18.62 14.01
CA LEU A 440 1.72 -18.04 13.59
C LEU A 440 2.01 -16.75 14.36
N LYS A 441 3.25 -16.61 14.83
CA LYS A 441 3.85 -15.37 15.32
C LYS A 441 5.04 -15.00 14.45
N SER A 442 4.97 -13.89 13.74
CA SER A 442 5.95 -13.56 12.70
C SER A 442 6.64 -12.22 12.91
N ASN A 443 7.94 -12.22 12.61
CA ASN A 443 8.73 -11.06 12.23
C ASN A 443 9.54 -11.46 10.99
N ALA A 444 8.86 -11.55 9.84
CA ALA A 444 9.38 -12.25 8.68
C ALA A 444 9.07 -11.51 7.38
N LEU A 445 10.06 -11.51 6.48
CA LEU A 445 9.95 -11.03 5.11
C LEU A 445 10.11 -12.22 4.17
N ILE A 446 9.04 -12.63 3.50
CA ILE A 446 9.01 -13.82 2.66
C ILE A 446 8.84 -13.41 1.21
N TYR A 447 9.85 -13.71 0.39
CA TYR A 447 9.80 -13.63 -1.06
C TYR A 447 9.30 -14.97 -1.61
N VAL A 448 8.30 -14.96 -2.48
CA VAL A 448 7.66 -16.16 -3.02
C VAL A 448 7.56 -16.04 -4.55
N ASN A 449 8.13 -17.00 -5.27
CA ASN A 449 7.97 -17.06 -6.74
C ASN A 449 6.62 -17.66 -7.15
N GLY A 450 6.07 -18.56 -6.33
CA GLY A 450 4.76 -19.19 -6.55
C GLY A 450 3.59 -18.46 -5.90
N GLU A 451 2.50 -19.19 -5.72
CA GLU A 451 1.26 -18.71 -5.09
C GLU A 451 1.34 -18.71 -3.56
N VAL A 452 0.48 -17.91 -2.93
CA VAL A 452 0.35 -17.82 -1.48
C VAL A 452 -1.08 -18.13 -1.06
N ASN A 453 -1.24 -19.14 -0.20
CA ASN A 453 -2.52 -19.50 0.39
C ASN A 453 -2.45 -19.36 1.91
N ILE A 454 -3.41 -18.63 2.50
CA ILE A 454 -3.55 -18.51 3.96
C ILE A 454 -4.96 -18.91 4.36
N SER A 455 -5.08 -20.02 5.07
CA SER A 455 -6.37 -20.54 5.52
C SER A 455 -6.30 -21.22 6.87
N HIS A 456 -7.42 -21.29 7.59
CA HIS A 456 -7.52 -21.97 8.89
C HIS A 456 -6.36 -21.60 9.83
N SER A 457 -6.04 -20.31 9.92
CA SER A 457 -4.86 -19.81 10.61
C SER A 457 -5.09 -18.47 11.31
N ARG A 458 -4.23 -18.19 12.29
CA ARG A 458 -4.07 -16.89 12.95
C ARG A 458 -2.64 -16.42 12.74
N VAL A 459 -2.46 -15.15 12.38
CA VAL A 459 -1.14 -14.59 12.02
C VAL A 459 -0.87 -13.34 12.84
N ASN A 460 -0.27 -13.52 14.00
CA ASN A 460 0.07 -12.41 14.89
C ASN A 460 1.50 -11.92 14.67
N GLY A 461 1.77 -10.69 15.07
CA GLY A 461 3.13 -10.18 15.17
C GLY A 461 3.90 -10.84 16.32
N LYS A 462 5.17 -11.20 16.07
CA LYS A 462 6.09 -11.62 17.14
C LYS A 462 6.40 -10.42 18.04
N VAL A 463 6.28 -10.57 19.36
CA VAL A 463 6.69 -9.50 20.30
C VAL A 463 8.22 -9.41 20.31
N LEU A 464 8.75 -8.25 19.93
CA LEU A 464 10.18 -7.95 19.88
C LEU A 464 10.70 -7.43 21.23
N PRO A 465 12.02 -7.43 21.49
CA PRO A 465 12.59 -6.98 22.76
C PRO A 465 12.21 -5.54 23.17
N ASN A 466 11.99 -4.66 22.19
CA ASN A 466 11.52 -3.29 22.39
C ASN A 466 10.00 -3.17 22.62
N LYS A 467 9.30 -4.30 22.81
CA LYS A 467 7.84 -4.43 22.94
C LYS A 467 7.04 -4.06 21.68
N LYS A 468 7.70 -3.72 20.57
CA LYS A 468 7.03 -3.63 19.27
C LYS A 468 6.59 -5.01 18.81
N GLN A 469 5.59 -5.06 17.95
CA GLN A 469 5.17 -6.29 17.29
C GLN A 469 5.79 -6.34 15.90
N GLY A 470 6.45 -7.44 15.56
CA GLY A 470 6.86 -7.72 14.18
C GLY A 470 5.65 -7.95 13.27
N SER A 471 5.91 -8.12 11.98
CA SER A 471 4.89 -8.34 10.96
C SER A 471 5.27 -9.48 10.03
N LEU A 472 4.27 -10.08 9.37
CA LEU A 472 4.48 -10.94 8.20
C LEU A 472 4.42 -10.07 6.94
N ILE A 473 5.53 -9.92 6.23
CA ILE A 473 5.55 -9.27 4.91
C ILE A 473 5.75 -10.36 3.87
N VAL A 474 4.78 -10.54 2.98
CA VAL A 474 4.85 -11.50 1.88
C VAL A 474 4.87 -10.77 0.55
N LEU A 475 5.87 -11.07 -0.26
CA LEU A 475 6.06 -10.53 -1.60
C LEU A 475 6.04 -11.69 -2.60
N SER A 476 4.95 -11.82 -3.33
CA SER A 476 4.69 -12.95 -4.23
C SER A 476 4.63 -12.54 -5.70
N LYS A 477 5.17 -13.37 -6.58
CA LYS A 477 4.92 -13.26 -8.03
C LYS A 477 3.63 -13.93 -8.48
N GLY A 478 3.09 -14.84 -7.67
CA GLY A 478 1.85 -15.55 -7.91
C GLY A 478 0.64 -14.89 -7.25
N ASN A 479 -0.50 -15.57 -7.33
CA ASN A 479 -1.73 -15.13 -6.69
C ASN A 479 -1.61 -15.24 -5.16
N ILE A 480 -2.28 -14.34 -4.44
CA ILE A 480 -2.43 -14.43 -2.98
C ILE A 480 -3.91 -14.62 -2.65
N LYS A 481 -4.22 -15.69 -1.91
CA LYS A 481 -5.57 -15.99 -1.46
C LYS A 481 -5.64 -16.15 0.05
N ILE A 482 -6.55 -15.39 0.68
CA ILE A 482 -6.82 -15.48 2.12
C ILE A 482 -8.29 -15.83 2.35
N SER A 483 -8.53 -16.99 2.97
CA SER A 483 -9.89 -17.51 3.16
C SER A 483 -9.98 -18.48 4.33
N ASN A 484 -11.19 -18.74 4.81
CA ASN A 484 -11.47 -19.73 5.85
C ASN A 484 -10.72 -19.49 7.18
N ASN A 485 -10.52 -18.23 7.58
CA ASN A 485 -9.95 -17.86 8.88
C ASN A 485 -11.05 -17.34 9.81
N SER A 486 -11.12 -17.85 11.04
CA SER A 486 -12.21 -17.56 12.01
C SER A 486 -13.61 -17.68 11.39
N VAL A 487 -13.86 -18.77 10.65
CA VAL A 487 -15.17 -19.05 10.04
C VAL A 487 -16.23 -19.17 11.13
N ASN A 488 -17.34 -18.47 10.96
CA ASN A 488 -18.47 -18.44 11.88
C ASN A 488 -18.20 -17.92 13.31
N TYR A 489 -16.99 -17.44 13.58
CA TYR A 489 -16.65 -16.76 14.82
C TYR A 489 -16.95 -15.25 14.71
N ASP A 490 -17.34 -14.67 15.85
CA ASP A 490 -17.65 -13.24 15.97
C ASP A 490 -16.37 -12.41 16.22
N ASP A 491 -15.30 -13.03 16.72
CA ASP A 491 -13.98 -12.43 16.85
C ASP A 491 -13.15 -12.64 15.56
N PRO A 492 -12.46 -11.60 15.04
CA PRO A 492 -11.67 -11.73 13.84
C PRO A 492 -10.37 -12.50 14.08
N SER A 493 -9.91 -13.21 13.06
CA SER A 493 -8.50 -13.61 12.95
C SER A 493 -7.68 -12.36 12.66
N TYR A 494 -6.82 -11.99 13.60
CA TYR A 494 -5.88 -10.88 13.43
C TYR A 494 -4.71 -11.34 12.56
N ILE A 495 -4.40 -10.53 11.55
CA ILE A 495 -3.30 -10.73 10.61
C ILE A 495 -2.44 -9.46 10.64
N LYS A 496 -1.35 -9.45 11.41
CA LYS A 496 -0.38 -8.34 11.37
C LYS A 496 0.60 -8.59 10.22
N GLY A 497 0.35 -7.96 9.07
CA GLY A 497 1.12 -8.25 7.87
C GLY A 497 0.75 -7.46 6.64
N PHE A 498 1.68 -7.45 5.69
CA PHE A 498 1.56 -6.79 4.39
C PHE A 498 1.75 -7.78 3.27
N PHE A 499 0.86 -7.72 2.27
CA PHE A 499 0.81 -8.67 1.17
C PHE A 499 0.97 -7.94 -0.16
N TYR A 500 2.02 -8.29 -0.90
CA TYR A 500 2.27 -7.82 -2.25
C TYR A 500 2.18 -8.98 -3.24
N SER A 501 1.45 -8.80 -4.34
CA SER A 501 1.35 -9.76 -5.44
C SER A 501 1.63 -9.10 -6.79
N GLU A 502 2.43 -9.75 -7.65
CA GLU A 502 2.53 -9.40 -9.08
C GLU A 502 1.35 -9.97 -9.91
N LYS A 503 0.34 -10.56 -9.27
CA LYS A 503 -0.89 -11.09 -9.88
C LYS A 503 -2.12 -10.68 -9.08
N ASP A 504 -3.06 -11.59 -8.86
CA ASP A 504 -4.32 -11.32 -8.19
C ASP A 504 -4.19 -11.53 -6.67
N PHE A 505 -4.84 -10.65 -5.91
CA PHE A 505 -5.10 -10.85 -4.50
C PHE A 505 -6.61 -11.00 -4.27
N GLU A 506 -7.00 -12.07 -3.58
CA GLU A 506 -8.41 -12.36 -3.27
C GLU A 506 -8.61 -12.71 -1.80
N MET A 507 -9.59 -12.08 -1.17
CA MET A 507 -9.91 -12.30 0.25
C MET A 507 -11.41 -12.46 0.49
N PHE A 508 -11.75 -13.49 1.28
CA PHE A 508 -13.13 -13.90 1.53
C PHE A 508 -13.51 -13.74 3.01
N GLY A 509 -14.13 -12.62 3.37
CA GLY A 509 -14.66 -12.31 4.70
C GLY A 509 -16.18 -12.44 4.84
N VAL A 510 -16.86 -13.23 4.01
CA VAL A 510 -18.31 -13.47 4.20
C VAL A 510 -18.54 -14.53 5.29
N GLY A 511 -17.94 -15.71 5.13
CA GLY A 511 -17.93 -16.74 6.19
C GLY A 511 -16.80 -16.50 7.20
N SER A 512 -15.61 -16.13 6.73
CA SER A 512 -14.47 -15.77 7.57
C SER A 512 -14.70 -14.44 8.29
N ASN A 513 -13.94 -14.22 9.36
CA ASN A 513 -13.87 -12.95 10.07
C ASN A 513 -12.40 -12.59 10.22
N MET A 514 -11.94 -11.55 9.54
CA MET A 514 -10.52 -11.25 9.38
C MET A 514 -10.25 -9.77 9.49
N LYS A 515 -9.16 -9.46 10.17
CA LYS A 515 -8.64 -8.10 10.30
C LYS A 515 -7.16 -8.10 9.98
N ILE A 516 -6.77 -7.41 8.91
CA ILE A 516 -5.38 -7.16 8.56
C ILE A 516 -4.97 -5.82 9.17
N ASP A 517 -3.93 -5.85 10.00
CA ASP A 517 -3.18 -4.65 10.42
C ASP A 517 -1.89 -4.61 9.59
N GLY A 518 -1.85 -3.80 8.53
CA GLY A 518 -0.79 -3.76 7.53
C GLY A 518 -1.27 -3.22 6.19
N GLY A 519 -1.27 -4.00 5.12
CA GLY A 519 -1.72 -3.51 3.81
C GLY A 519 -1.70 -4.54 2.70
N ILE A 520 -2.34 -4.22 1.58
CA ILE A 520 -2.45 -5.11 0.43
C ILE A 520 -2.08 -4.33 -0.82
N SER A 521 -1.18 -4.89 -1.62
CA SER A 521 -0.87 -4.39 -2.96
C SER A 521 -0.87 -5.53 -3.97
N ALA A 522 -1.59 -5.40 -5.08
CA ALA A 522 -1.60 -6.43 -6.12
C ALA A 522 -1.84 -5.84 -7.52
N ARG A 523 -1.71 -6.62 -8.59
CA ARG A 523 -2.17 -6.17 -9.91
C ARG A 523 -3.69 -6.05 -9.95
N LYS A 524 -4.41 -6.95 -9.27
CA LYS A 524 -5.86 -6.88 -9.07
C LYS A 524 -6.21 -7.29 -7.65
N ILE A 525 -7.16 -6.59 -7.03
CA ILE A 525 -7.62 -6.89 -5.68
C ILE A 525 -9.12 -7.16 -5.69
N VAL A 526 -9.54 -8.28 -5.10
CA VAL A 526 -10.93 -8.64 -4.89
C VAL A 526 -11.20 -8.92 -3.42
N LEU A 527 -12.09 -8.14 -2.81
CA LEU A 527 -12.46 -8.23 -1.40
C LEU A 527 -13.95 -8.55 -1.28
N ASN A 528 -14.28 -9.63 -0.59
CA ASN A 528 -15.66 -10.09 -0.39
C ASN A 528 -16.00 -10.07 1.09
N ALA A 529 -17.04 -9.35 1.52
CA ALA A 529 -17.39 -9.28 2.93
C ALA A 529 -18.87 -8.99 3.18
N ILE A 530 -19.29 -9.29 4.41
CA ILE A 530 -20.50 -8.72 5.02
C ILE A 530 -20.11 -8.02 6.33
N ARG A 531 -21.04 -7.29 6.93
CA ARG A 531 -20.91 -6.87 8.33
C ARG A 531 -21.67 -7.81 9.25
N GLY A 532 -21.17 -8.03 10.47
CA GLY A 532 -21.86 -8.81 11.49
C GLY A 532 -21.54 -10.31 11.52
N ARG A 533 -22.52 -11.09 11.93
CA ARG A 533 -22.37 -12.52 12.24
C ARG A 533 -22.57 -13.39 11.00
N ALA A 534 -21.86 -14.51 10.95
CA ALA A 534 -22.10 -15.64 10.06
C ALA A 534 -22.13 -16.90 10.94
N LYS A 535 -23.14 -17.76 10.81
CA LYS A 535 -23.32 -18.96 11.66
C LYS A 535 -24.01 -20.08 10.87
N ASP A 536 -23.79 -21.31 11.32
CA ASP A 536 -24.49 -22.50 10.80
C ASP A 536 -25.85 -22.74 11.50
N ASP A 537 -26.16 -21.91 12.50
CA ASP A 537 -27.39 -21.94 13.28
C ASP A 537 -28.15 -20.60 13.21
N PRO A 538 -29.49 -20.63 13.26
CA PRO A 538 -30.29 -19.41 13.21
C PRO A 538 -30.04 -18.50 14.42
N PHE A 539 -30.12 -17.19 14.19
CA PHE A 539 -30.03 -16.18 15.24
C PHE A 539 -30.96 -15.01 14.94
N SER A 540 -31.32 -14.23 15.97
CA SER A 540 -32.22 -13.08 15.81
C SER A 540 -31.64 -12.06 14.82
N GLY A 541 -32.45 -11.72 13.81
CA GLY A 541 -32.07 -10.79 12.75
C GLY A 541 -31.24 -11.40 11.61
N SER A 542 -31.11 -12.73 11.53
CA SER A 542 -30.36 -13.37 10.45
C SER A 542 -31.10 -13.42 9.13
N TYR A 543 -30.32 -13.37 8.04
CA TYR A 543 -30.68 -13.74 6.69
C TYR A 543 -30.22 -15.19 6.43
N LYS A 544 -31.15 -16.08 6.08
CA LYS A 544 -30.86 -17.48 5.76
C LYS A 544 -30.67 -17.66 4.26
N ILE A 545 -29.65 -18.40 3.85
CA ILE A 545 -29.50 -18.82 2.45
C ILE A 545 -30.59 -19.83 2.09
N PRO A 546 -31.37 -19.60 1.01
CA PRO A 546 -32.39 -20.55 0.58
C PRO A 546 -31.82 -21.97 0.39
N GLY A 547 -32.45 -22.97 1.00
CA GLY A 547 -32.06 -24.38 0.87
C GLY A 547 -30.79 -24.79 1.62
N ARG A 548 -30.18 -23.91 2.42
CA ARG A 548 -28.96 -24.20 3.19
C ARG A 548 -29.09 -23.78 4.66
N ASN A 549 -28.20 -24.29 5.51
CA ASN A 549 -28.13 -23.92 6.92
C ASN A 549 -27.06 -22.84 7.19
N ASP A 550 -26.83 -21.95 6.23
CA ASP A 550 -25.93 -20.80 6.40
C ASP A 550 -26.77 -19.56 6.74
N TYR A 551 -26.45 -18.90 7.86
CA TYR A 551 -27.14 -17.72 8.36
C TYR A 551 -26.17 -16.55 8.50
N PHE A 552 -26.52 -15.42 7.88
CA PHE A 552 -25.74 -14.19 7.88
C PHE A 552 -26.49 -13.06 8.56
N GLU A 553 -25.81 -12.02 9.03
CA GLU A 553 -26.47 -10.86 9.62
C GLU A 553 -27.40 -10.18 8.60
N GLY A 554 -28.66 -9.98 8.94
CA GLY A 554 -29.60 -9.27 8.07
C GLY A 554 -29.21 -7.80 7.90
N VAL A 555 -29.45 -7.25 6.70
CA VAL A 555 -29.03 -5.89 6.30
C VAL A 555 -29.43 -4.80 7.32
N ALA A 556 -30.61 -4.92 7.93
CA ALA A 556 -31.08 -3.97 8.95
C ALA A 556 -30.17 -3.93 10.20
N GLU A 557 -29.60 -5.06 10.59
CA GLU A 557 -28.74 -5.19 11.77
C GLU A 557 -27.26 -4.95 11.46
N GLN A 558 -26.85 -5.09 10.19
CA GLN A 558 -25.46 -4.88 9.74
C GLN A 558 -24.90 -3.48 10.05
N ASN A 559 -25.75 -2.45 10.10
CA ASN A 559 -25.32 -1.09 10.44
C ASN A 559 -24.76 -0.95 11.86
N LYS A 560 -25.11 -1.87 12.77
CA LYS A 560 -24.71 -1.88 14.18
C LYS A 560 -23.49 -2.77 14.44
N ARG A 561 -22.94 -3.39 13.38
CA ARG A 561 -21.89 -4.41 13.47
C ARG A 561 -20.64 -3.96 12.75
N ASN A 562 -19.50 -4.56 13.11
CA ASN A 562 -18.25 -4.40 12.40
C ASN A 562 -18.26 -5.20 11.09
N SER A 563 -17.42 -4.79 10.14
CA SER A 563 -17.11 -5.61 8.97
C SER A 563 -16.42 -6.90 9.40
N ARG A 564 -16.72 -8.00 8.70
CA ARG A 564 -15.98 -9.26 8.81
C ARG A 564 -14.69 -9.27 7.98
N LEU A 565 -14.44 -8.23 7.18
CA LEU A 565 -13.19 -7.99 6.47
C LEU A 565 -12.74 -6.55 6.73
N GLN A 566 -11.68 -6.41 7.52
CA GLN A 566 -11.09 -5.13 7.86
C GLN A 566 -9.63 -5.09 7.38
N VAL A 567 -9.25 -4.00 6.72
CA VAL A 567 -7.84 -3.71 6.38
C VAL A 567 -7.49 -2.38 6.99
N ILE A 568 -6.58 -2.39 7.96
CA ILE A 568 -6.13 -1.21 8.70
C ILE A 568 -4.68 -0.97 8.37
N TYR A 569 -4.37 0.20 7.82
CA TYR A 569 -3.01 0.53 7.47
C TYR A 569 -2.11 0.67 8.70
N ASP A 570 -1.00 -0.08 8.71
CA ASP A 570 0.03 -0.01 9.75
C ASP A 570 1.21 0.86 9.28
N LEU A 571 1.42 2.00 9.96
CA LEU A 571 2.51 2.93 9.66
C LEU A 571 3.90 2.30 9.92
N GLU A 572 3.99 1.30 10.79
CA GLU A 572 5.24 0.60 11.11
C GLU A 572 5.68 -0.39 10.02
N ILE A 573 4.88 -0.58 8.96
CA ILE A 573 5.21 -1.57 7.93
C ILE A 573 6.47 -1.19 7.14
N ILE A 574 6.68 0.10 6.90
CA ILE A 574 7.83 0.63 6.16
C ILE A 574 9.12 0.44 6.97
N SER A 575 9.07 0.68 8.29
CA SER A 575 10.21 0.43 9.18
C SER A 575 10.49 -1.06 9.28
N THR A 576 9.45 -1.89 9.46
CA THR A 576 9.59 -3.35 9.54
C THR A 576 10.21 -3.93 8.26
N TYR A 577 9.77 -3.47 7.09
CA TYR A 577 10.36 -3.86 5.80
C TYR A 577 11.83 -3.47 5.72
N SER A 578 12.17 -2.24 6.14
CA SER A 578 13.54 -1.73 6.12
C SER A 578 14.47 -2.52 7.05
N ASP A 579 14.00 -2.86 8.25
CA ASP A 579 14.77 -3.64 9.25
C ASP A 579 15.02 -5.08 8.80
N LEU A 580 14.05 -5.69 8.11
CA LEU A 580 14.15 -7.06 7.63
C LEU A 580 14.94 -7.18 6.32
N LYS A 581 15.15 -6.09 5.58
CA LYS A 581 15.98 -6.06 4.37
C LYS A 581 17.45 -6.00 4.77
N GLN A 582 18.10 -7.16 4.83
CA GLN A 582 19.39 -7.41 5.48
C GLN A 582 20.65 -6.78 4.86
N GLN A 583 20.53 -5.89 3.88
CA GLN A 583 21.66 -5.14 3.33
C GLN A 583 21.21 -3.73 2.98
N GLU A 584 22.17 -2.78 3.09
CA GLU A 584 21.98 -1.35 2.93
C GLU A 584 20.93 -1.05 1.84
N PRO A 585 19.79 -0.43 2.19
CA PRO A 585 18.71 -0.27 1.24
C PRO A 585 19.22 0.55 0.06
N VAL A 586 19.27 -0.09 -1.11
CA VAL A 586 19.46 0.60 -2.38
C VAL A 586 18.18 1.38 -2.64
N ILE A 587 18.33 2.69 -2.79
CA ILE A 587 17.27 3.64 -3.10
C ILE A 587 17.10 3.63 -4.62
N TYR A 588 15.91 3.30 -5.09
CA TYR A 588 15.58 3.27 -6.52
C TYR A 588 14.73 4.46 -6.96
N THR A 589 14.01 5.08 -6.03
CA THR A 589 13.07 6.16 -6.33
C THR A 589 13.14 7.29 -5.29
N VAL A 590 12.79 8.49 -5.74
CA VAL A 590 12.60 9.69 -4.93
C VAL A 590 11.11 9.86 -4.69
N ASP A 591 10.71 10.17 -3.47
CA ASP A 591 9.31 10.51 -3.17
C ASP A 591 8.94 11.81 -3.88
N PRO A 592 7.72 11.92 -4.45
CA PRO A 592 7.27 13.20 -4.98
C PRO A 592 7.24 14.24 -3.85
N PRO A 593 7.67 15.48 -4.13
CA PRO A 593 7.71 16.54 -3.13
C PRO A 593 6.33 16.77 -2.51
N THR A 594 6.24 16.73 -1.17
CA THR A 594 4.97 16.88 -0.45
C THR A 594 4.97 18.17 0.38
N GLU A 595 4.11 19.12 0.04
CA GLU A 595 3.94 20.37 0.79
C GLU A 595 3.26 20.09 2.15
N LYS A 596 3.84 20.62 3.23
CA LYS A 596 3.36 20.46 4.60
C LYS A 596 2.76 21.74 5.16
N GLU A 597 3.39 22.88 4.89
CA GLU A 597 3.00 24.19 5.40
C GLU A 597 3.30 25.28 4.36
N ARG A 598 2.50 26.35 4.38
CA ARG A 598 2.57 27.48 3.46
C ARG A 598 2.25 28.78 4.19
N ASP A 599 3.17 29.74 4.11
CA ASP A 599 3.04 31.07 4.71
C ASP A 599 3.35 32.19 3.68
N TYR A 600 2.69 33.34 3.82
CA TYR A 600 2.75 34.52 2.93
C TYR A 600 3.21 35.80 3.64
#